data_AF-A0A925FR86-F1
#
_entry.id   AF-A0A925FR86-F1
#
_cell.length_a   1.000
_cell.length_b   1.000
_cell.length_c   1.000
_cell.angle_alpha   90.00
_cell.angle_beta   90.00
_cell.angle_gamma   90.00
#
_symmetry.space_group_name_H-M   'P 1'
#
loop_
_entity.id
_entity.type
_entity.pdbx_description
1 polymer ?
#
loop_
_entity_poly.entity_id
_entity_poly.type
_entity_poly.pdbx_seq_one_letter_code
_entity_poly.pdbx_strand_id
1 'polypeptide(L)'
;MKIGIVGLGIVGSAVKHGFEKLGHQVRSHDIKLETRLEDLLDSEIIYLCVPTPQNETGKCDTSIIESIVEELIETHLFTGIIALKSTVEPGTTQRLQNEFGSRMICHVPEFLRERVAIADFIENHDICIIGTGSDEVFETVKESHGHYPK
;
A
#
# COMPACT_ATOMS: atom_id res chain seq x y z
N MET A 1 -4.88 -14.27 2.17
CA MET A 1 -3.53 -13.75 2.47
C MET A 1 -3.54 -13.00 3.79
N LYS A 2 -2.38 -12.83 4.41
CA LYS A 2 -2.13 -11.86 5.48
C LYS A 2 -1.75 -10.53 4.86
N ILE A 3 -2.55 -9.50 5.10
CA ILE A 3 -2.37 -8.18 4.49
C ILE A 3 -2.17 -7.15 5.60
N GLY A 4 -1.09 -6.37 5.50
CA GLY A 4 -0.84 -5.19 6.31
C GLY A 4 -1.34 -3.93 5.60
N ILE A 5 -1.88 -2.99 6.37
CA ILE A 5 -2.26 -1.67 5.88
C ILE A 5 -1.65 -0.61 6.79
N VAL A 6 -0.88 0.30 6.21
CA VAL A 6 -0.31 1.44 6.96
C VAL A 6 -1.01 2.72 6.56
N GLY A 7 -1.55 3.43 7.55
CA GLY A 7 -2.40 4.60 7.37
C GLY A 7 -3.85 4.22 7.16
N LEU A 8 -4.72 4.63 8.09
CA LEU A 8 -6.16 4.39 8.11
C LEU A 8 -6.96 5.67 7.86
N GLY A 9 -6.44 6.53 6.98
CA GLY A 9 -7.24 7.56 6.34
C GLY A 9 -8.35 6.97 5.48
N ILE A 10 -8.94 7.80 4.62
CA ILE A 10 -10.05 7.39 3.76
C ILE A 10 -9.67 6.21 2.84
N VAL A 11 -8.52 6.30 2.19
CA VAL A 11 -7.99 5.24 1.31
C VAL A 11 -7.74 3.95 2.09
N GLY A 12 -6.91 4.01 3.14
CA GLY A 12 -6.55 2.82 3.90
C GLY A 12 -7.74 2.13 4.57
N SER A 13 -8.71 2.91 5.05
CA SER A 13 -9.96 2.36 5.60
C SER A 13 -10.80 1.63 4.54
N ALA A 14 -10.89 2.18 3.32
CA ALA A 14 -11.61 1.54 2.22
C ALA A 14 -10.91 0.25 1.76
N VAL A 15 -9.59 0.29 1.61
CA VAL A 15 -8.75 -0.85 1.24
C VAL A 15 -8.86 -1.96 2.30
N LYS A 16 -8.80 -1.62 3.59
CA LYS A 16 -9.00 -2.55 4.71
C LYS A 16 -10.34 -3.27 4.60
N HIS A 17 -11.41 -2.50 4.46
CA HIS A 17 -12.75 -3.04 4.37
C HIS A 17 -12.93 -3.96 3.16
N GLY A 18 -12.36 -3.59 2.01
CA GLY A 18 -12.42 -4.38 0.78
C GLY A 18 -11.69 -5.73 0.91
N PHE A 19 -10.46 -5.72 1.42
CA PHE A 19 -9.69 -6.96 1.62
C PHE A 19 -10.28 -7.86 2.72
N GLU A 20 -10.84 -7.29 3.79
CA GLU A 20 -11.59 -8.06 4.78
C GLU A 20 -12.82 -8.75 4.15
N LYS A 21 -13.54 -8.06 3.26
CA LYS A 21 -14.66 -8.66 2.52
C LYS A 21 -14.25 -9.76 1.55
N LEU A 22 -13.02 -9.73 1.03
CA LEU A 22 -12.43 -10.81 0.24
C LEU A 22 -11.99 -12.02 1.10
N GLY A 23 -12.11 -11.93 2.43
CA GLY A 23 -11.74 -13.00 3.35
C GLY A 23 -10.25 -13.04 3.69
N HIS A 24 -9.51 -11.95 3.46
CA HIS A 24 -8.12 -11.84 3.88
C HIS A 24 -7.99 -11.57 5.38
N GLN A 25 -6.87 -11.98 5.97
CA GLN A 25 -6.51 -11.62 7.34
C GLN A 25 -5.82 -10.26 7.31
N VAL A 26 -6.56 -9.20 7.66
CA VAL A 26 -6.04 -7.83 7.56
C VAL A 26 -5.63 -7.32 8.92
N ARG A 27 -4.38 -6.84 9.03
CA ARG A 27 -3.88 -6.05 10.16
C ARG A 27 -3.52 -4.66 9.68
N SER A 28 -3.51 -3.70 10.60
CA SER A 28 -3.26 -2.31 10.24
C SER A 28 -2.43 -1.59 11.28
N HIS A 29 -1.59 -0.68 10.82
CA HIS A 29 -0.87 0.27 11.63
C HIS A 29 -1.30 1.70 11.26
N ASP A 30 -1.62 2.51 12.26
CA ASP A 30 -1.83 3.96 12.11
C ASP A 30 -1.30 4.65 13.36
N ILE A 31 -0.65 5.81 13.20
CA ILE A 31 -0.08 6.60 14.29
C ILE A 31 -1.11 7.05 15.33
N LYS A 32 -2.40 7.04 14.99
CA LYS A 32 -3.52 7.37 15.89
C LYS A 32 -4.02 6.17 16.69
N LEU A 33 -3.53 4.98 16.41
CA LEU A 33 -3.91 3.74 17.09
C LEU A 33 -2.74 3.21 17.92
N GLU A 34 -3.07 2.42 18.95
CA GLU A 34 -2.09 1.68 19.75
C GLU A 34 -1.65 0.40 19.00
N THR A 35 -1.02 0.60 17.84
CA THR A 35 -0.53 -0.46 16.94
C THR A 35 0.90 -0.15 16.55
N ARG A 36 1.68 -1.15 16.14
CA ARG A 36 3.05 -0.94 15.71
C ARG A 36 3.31 -1.57 14.34
N LEU A 37 4.31 -1.07 13.64
CA LEU A 37 4.66 -1.56 12.32
C LEU A 37 5.13 -3.03 12.38
N GLU A 38 5.74 -3.44 13.49
CA GLU A 38 6.21 -4.81 13.72
C GLU A 38 5.07 -5.84 13.74
N ASP A 39 3.85 -5.40 14.07
CA ASP A 39 2.67 -6.26 14.09
C ASP A 39 2.25 -6.71 12.67
N LEU A 40 2.85 -6.11 11.64
CA LEU A 40 2.62 -6.39 10.22
C LEU A 40 3.72 -7.24 9.56
N LEU A 41 4.82 -7.57 10.25
CA LEU A 41 5.99 -8.24 9.65
C LEU A 41 5.70 -9.64 9.09
N ASP A 42 4.62 -10.29 9.54
CA ASP A 42 4.18 -11.59 9.02
C ASP A 42 3.19 -11.47 7.83
N SER A 43 3.00 -10.27 7.29
CA SER A 43 2.15 -10.02 6.13
C SER A 43 2.83 -10.42 4.82
N GLU A 44 2.04 -10.92 3.87
CA GLU A 44 2.50 -11.21 2.51
C GLU A 44 2.61 -9.92 1.68
N ILE A 45 1.71 -8.97 1.94
CA ILE A 45 1.69 -7.64 1.31
C ILE A 45 1.40 -6.59 2.39
N ILE A 46 2.14 -5.49 2.37
CA ILE A 46 1.85 -4.28 3.14
C ILE A 46 1.48 -3.15 2.17
N TYR A 47 0.26 -2.64 2.27
CA TYR A 47 -0.19 -1.48 1.51
C TYR A 47 0.08 -0.19 2.29
N LEU A 48 0.86 0.71 1.69
CA LEU A 48 1.10 2.05 2.23
C LEU A 48 0.04 3.02 1.70
N CYS A 49 -0.83 3.47 2.60
CA CYS A 49 -1.96 4.37 2.37
C CYS A 49 -1.81 5.67 3.21
N VAL A 50 -0.58 6.14 3.33
CA VAL A 50 -0.19 7.32 4.12
C VAL A 50 -0.28 8.61 3.31
N PRO A 51 -0.47 9.77 3.95
CA PRO A 51 -0.52 11.05 3.23
C PRO A 51 0.84 11.40 2.60
N THR A 52 0.79 12.03 1.44
CA THR A 52 1.93 12.58 0.70
C THR A 52 1.66 14.06 0.39
N PRO A 53 1.65 14.92 1.42
CA PRO A 53 1.31 16.32 1.23
C PRO A 53 2.30 16.99 0.28
N GLN A 54 1.90 18.13 -0.28
CA GLN A 54 2.78 18.92 -1.11
C GLN A 54 3.80 19.67 -0.22
N ASN A 55 5.07 19.63 -0.59
CA ASN A 55 6.12 20.41 0.06
C ASN A 55 6.18 21.86 -0.46
N GLU A 56 7.07 22.68 0.10
CA GLU A 56 7.23 24.10 -0.27
C GLU A 56 7.58 24.33 -1.76
N THR A 57 8.17 23.33 -2.42
CA THR A 57 8.54 23.39 -3.85
C THR A 57 7.44 22.90 -4.78
N GLY A 58 6.32 22.45 -4.22
CA GLY A 58 5.20 21.93 -4.97
C GLY A 58 5.27 20.42 -5.27
N LYS A 59 6.27 19.71 -4.78
CA LYS A 59 6.43 18.26 -4.99
C LYS A 59 5.75 17.46 -3.89
N CYS A 60 5.43 16.20 -4.18
CA CYS A 60 5.00 15.27 -3.14
C CYS A 60 6.10 15.06 -2.09
N ASP A 61 5.76 15.29 -0.83
CA ASP A 61 6.57 14.87 0.31
C ASP A 61 6.36 13.37 0.55
N THR A 62 7.40 12.58 0.30
CA THR A 62 7.40 11.12 0.46
C THR A 62 8.14 10.65 1.71
N SER A 63 8.52 11.56 2.60
CA SER A 63 9.29 11.26 3.82
C SER A 63 8.65 10.17 4.70
N ILE A 64 7.31 10.19 4.83
CA ILE A 64 6.57 9.17 5.59
C ILE A 64 6.72 7.79 4.93
N ILE A 65 6.61 7.72 3.61
CA ILE A 65 6.77 6.45 2.86
C ILE A 65 8.19 5.94 3.01
N GLU A 66 9.19 6.81 2.84
CA GLU A 66 10.61 6.47 2.96
C GLU A 66 10.93 5.92 4.35
N SER A 67 10.50 6.60 5.40
CA SER A 67 10.72 6.15 6.78
C SER A 67 10.10 4.78 7.06
N ILE A 68 8.89 4.50 6.57
CA ILE A 68 8.26 3.18 6.75
C ILE A 68 8.98 2.10 5.96
N VAL A 69 9.39 2.40 4.72
CA VAL A 69 10.12 1.45 3.86
C VAL A 69 11.48 1.12 4.48
N GLU A 70 12.21 2.13 4.95
CA GLU A 70 13.48 1.97 5.65
C GLU A 70 13.30 1.09 6.87
N GLU A 71 12.35 1.40 7.76
CA GLU A 71 12.09 0.62 8.97
C GLU A 71 11.75 -0.84 8.66
N LEU A 72 10.86 -1.10 7.68
CA LEU A 72 10.53 -2.46 7.26
C LEU A 72 11.75 -3.25 6.78
N ILE A 73 12.65 -2.61 6.02
CA ILE A 73 13.81 -3.26 5.41
C ILE A 73 14.94 -3.46 6.42
N GLU A 74 15.18 -2.48 7.29
CA GLU A 74 16.19 -2.54 8.34
C GLU A 74 15.89 -3.60 9.41
N THR A 75 14.61 -3.94 9.62
CA THR A 75 14.27 -5.06 10.52
C THR A 75 14.87 -6.39 10.06
N HIS A 76 15.09 -6.57 8.75
CA HIS A 76 15.45 -7.83 8.10
C HIS A 76 14.47 -9.00 8.37
N LEU A 77 13.29 -8.71 8.93
CA LEU A 77 12.26 -9.69 9.25
C LEU A 77 11.13 -9.70 8.21
N PHE A 78 10.85 -8.55 7.59
CA PHE A 78 9.85 -8.45 6.54
C PHE A 78 10.41 -8.92 5.19
N THR A 79 9.72 -9.87 4.57
CA THR A 79 10.09 -10.43 3.25
C THR A 79 8.98 -10.31 2.20
N GLY A 80 7.87 -9.67 2.57
CA GLY A 80 6.70 -9.50 1.71
C GLY A 80 6.82 -8.33 0.73
N ILE A 81 5.71 -8.04 0.07
CA ILE A 81 5.58 -6.97 -0.93
C ILE A 81 5.21 -5.65 -0.24
N ILE A 82 5.88 -4.56 -0.61
CA ILE A 82 5.46 -3.20 -0.21
C ILE A 82 4.71 -2.57 -1.38
N ALA A 83 3.40 -2.40 -1.24
CA ALA A 83 2.52 -1.83 -2.27
C ALA A 83 2.22 -0.36 -1.96
N LEU A 84 2.80 0.54 -2.74
CA LEU A 84 2.54 1.97 -2.61
C LEU A 84 1.18 2.30 -3.21
N LYS A 85 0.19 2.56 -2.34
CA LYS A 85 -1.16 2.99 -2.75
C LYS A 85 -1.33 4.51 -2.64
N SER A 86 -0.56 5.15 -1.77
CA SER A 86 -0.41 6.60 -1.70
C SER A 86 -0.03 7.21 -3.04
N THR A 87 -0.59 8.39 -3.34
CA THR A 87 -0.26 9.18 -4.52
C THR A 87 1.17 9.68 -4.44
N VAL A 88 2.00 9.31 -5.42
CA VAL A 88 3.41 9.71 -5.48
C VAL A 88 3.77 10.18 -6.89
N GLU A 89 4.86 10.95 -7.01
CA GLU A 89 5.33 11.39 -8.32
C GLU A 89 5.92 10.20 -9.12
N PRO A 90 5.78 10.20 -10.46
CA PRO A 90 6.47 9.23 -11.31
C PRO A 90 7.98 9.17 -11.01
N GLY A 91 8.51 7.96 -10.91
CA GLY A 91 9.91 7.72 -10.54
C GLY A 91 10.15 7.47 -9.04
N THR A 92 9.17 7.77 -8.16
CA THR A 92 9.30 7.51 -6.71
C THR A 92 9.53 6.04 -6.40
N THR A 93 8.70 5.14 -6.95
CA THR A 93 8.84 3.69 -6.76
C THR A 93 10.19 3.19 -7.25
N GLN A 94 10.64 3.63 -8.43
CA GLN A 94 11.94 3.24 -8.98
C GLN A 94 13.10 3.72 -8.10
N ARG A 95 13.01 4.94 -7.55
CA ARG A 95 14.00 5.47 -6.62
C ARG A 95 14.08 4.61 -5.36
N LEU A 96 12.94 4.30 -4.72
CA LEU A 96 12.89 3.45 -3.53
C LEU A 96 13.43 2.04 -3.80
N GLN A 97 13.07 1.44 -4.93
CA GLN A 97 13.63 0.14 -5.34
C GLN A 97 15.16 0.17 -5.48
N ASN A 98 15.71 1.24 -6.05
CA ASN A 98 17.16 1.40 -6.23
C ASN A 98 17.87 1.66 -4.90
N GLU A 99 17.29 2.51 -4.06
CA GLU A 99 17.83 2.93 -2.77
C GLU A 99 17.91 1.76 -1.78
N PHE A 100 16.83 0.97 -1.69
CA PHE A 100 16.76 -0.16 -0.76
C PHE A 100 17.03 -1.52 -1.41
N GLY A 101 17.39 -1.56 -2.69
CA GLY A 101 17.72 -2.78 -3.42
C GLY A 101 16.60 -3.83 -3.53
N SER A 102 15.34 -3.43 -3.29
CA SER A 102 14.22 -4.36 -3.18
C SER A 102 13.27 -4.28 -4.37
N ARG A 103 13.22 -5.37 -5.17
CA ARG A 103 12.23 -5.53 -6.26
C ARG A 103 10.81 -5.81 -5.74
N MET A 104 10.64 -5.93 -4.42
CA MET A 104 9.36 -6.22 -3.78
C MET A 104 8.52 -4.96 -3.54
N ILE A 105 9.04 -3.77 -3.86
CA ILE A 105 8.29 -2.52 -3.81
C ILE A 105 7.55 -2.35 -5.15
N CYS A 106 6.25 -2.14 -5.12
CA CYS A 106 5.43 -1.88 -6.31
C CYS A 106 4.51 -0.67 -6.11
N HIS A 107 3.90 -0.19 -7.19
CA HIS A 107 2.92 0.89 -7.15
C HIS A 107 1.53 0.37 -7.52
N VAL A 108 0.55 0.63 -6.66
CA VAL A 108 -0.84 0.20 -6.82
C VAL A 108 -1.75 1.38 -6.54
N PRO A 109 -1.82 2.40 -7.44
CA PRO A 109 -2.54 3.63 -7.19
C PRO A 109 -4.03 3.40 -6.92
N GLU A 110 -4.69 4.43 -6.42
CA GLU A 110 -6.10 4.43 -6.07
C GLU A 110 -6.85 5.54 -6.81
N PHE A 111 -8.15 5.34 -6.98
CA PHE A 111 -9.03 6.26 -7.71
C PHE A 111 -10.32 6.56 -6.92
N LEU A 112 -10.25 6.43 -5.59
CA LEU A 112 -11.41 6.45 -4.71
C LEU A 112 -11.90 7.89 -4.48
N ARG A 113 -13.22 8.09 -4.51
CA ARG A 113 -13.83 9.37 -4.12
C ARG A 113 -14.16 9.35 -2.64
N GLU A 114 -13.78 10.42 -1.95
CA GLU A 114 -13.79 10.47 -0.48
C GLU A 114 -15.11 10.01 0.16
N ARG A 115 -16.26 10.50 -0.34
CA ARG A 115 -17.58 10.22 0.23
C ARG A 115 -18.08 8.79 0.02
N VAL A 116 -17.50 8.05 -0.93
CA VAL A 116 -17.97 6.73 -1.36
C VAL A 116 -16.81 5.73 -1.51
N ALA A 117 -15.67 5.98 -0.85
CA ALA A 117 -14.43 5.26 -1.05
C ALA A 117 -14.56 3.73 -0.90
N ILE A 118 -15.38 3.26 0.03
CA ILE A 118 -15.67 1.83 0.21
C ILE A 118 -16.40 1.25 -1.01
N ALA A 119 -17.46 1.93 -1.47
CA ALA A 119 -18.20 1.49 -2.66
C ALA A 119 -17.33 1.59 -3.91
N ASP A 120 -16.46 2.60 -3.98
CA ASP A 120 -15.50 2.75 -5.08
C ASP A 120 -14.46 1.63 -5.12
N PHE A 121 -14.01 1.10 -3.98
CA PHE A 121 -13.07 -0.01 -3.98
C PHE A 121 -13.72 -1.35 -4.38
N ILE A 122 -15.02 -1.52 -4.12
CA ILE A 122 -15.74 -2.81 -4.20
C ILE A 122 -16.66 -2.91 -5.43
N GLU A 123 -17.30 -1.80 -5.82
CA GLU A 123 -18.45 -1.82 -6.72
C GLU A 123 -18.36 -0.81 -7.87
N ASN A 124 -17.80 0.38 -7.65
CA ASN A 124 -17.91 1.48 -8.62
C ASN A 124 -16.67 1.71 -9.48
N HIS A 125 -15.64 0.88 -9.37
CA HIS A 125 -14.48 0.92 -10.25
C HIS A 125 -14.26 -0.42 -10.91
N ASP A 126 -13.68 -0.35 -12.11
CA ASP A 126 -13.37 -1.51 -12.95
C ASP A 126 -11.86 -1.64 -13.26
N ILE A 127 -11.01 -0.86 -12.59
CA ILE A 127 -9.59 -0.74 -12.93
C ILE A 127 -8.71 -0.84 -11.70
N CYS A 128 -7.84 -1.86 -11.68
CA CYS A 128 -6.67 -1.94 -10.80
C CYS A 128 -5.41 -1.80 -11.65
N ILE A 129 -4.60 -0.79 -11.34
CA ILE A 129 -3.30 -0.62 -11.98
C ILE A 129 -2.24 -1.18 -11.03
N ILE A 130 -1.37 -2.04 -11.55
CA ILE A 130 -0.25 -2.62 -10.81
C ILE A 130 1.03 -2.32 -11.60
N GLY A 131 1.84 -1.42 -11.07
CA GLY A 131 3.16 -1.07 -11.60
C GLY A 131 4.26 -1.82 -10.86
N THR A 132 4.87 -2.80 -11.51
CA THR A 132 6.01 -3.56 -10.97
C THR A 132 6.89 -4.07 -12.12
N GLY A 133 8.17 -4.34 -11.80
CA GLY A 133 9.11 -5.01 -12.71
C GLY A 133 9.26 -6.51 -12.46
N SER A 134 8.42 -7.10 -11.60
CA SER A 134 8.44 -8.52 -11.23
C SER A 134 7.09 -9.17 -11.49
N ASP A 135 7.07 -10.23 -12.31
CA ASP A 135 5.86 -11.01 -12.63
C ASP A 135 5.27 -11.67 -11.37
N GLU A 136 6.12 -12.14 -10.46
CA GLU A 136 5.69 -12.72 -9.17
C GLU A 136 4.95 -11.69 -8.32
N VAL A 137 5.49 -10.47 -8.21
CA VAL A 137 4.85 -9.37 -7.48
C VAL A 137 3.52 -8.99 -8.14
N PHE A 138 3.48 -8.98 -9.48
CA PHE A 138 2.28 -8.67 -10.22
C PHE A 138 1.16 -9.69 -9.93
N GLU A 139 1.44 -10.99 -10.06
CA GLU A 139 0.45 -12.02 -9.83
C GLU A 139 0.00 -12.07 -8.37
N THR A 140 0.91 -11.87 -7.41
CA THR A 140 0.58 -11.86 -5.97
C THR A 140 -0.33 -10.67 -5.61
N VAL A 141 -0.05 -9.48 -6.13
CA VAL A 141 -0.90 -8.28 -5.91
C VAL A 141 -2.24 -8.41 -6.64
N LYS A 142 -2.26 -9.04 -7.81
CA LYS A 142 -3.50 -9.32 -8.54
C LYS A 142 -4.37 -10.34 -7.79
N GLU A 143 -3.78 -11.39 -7.25
CA GLU A 143 -4.47 -12.38 -6.43
C GLU A 143 -5.08 -11.77 -5.16
N SER A 144 -4.36 -10.85 -4.49
CA SER A 144 -4.88 -10.17 -3.29
C SER A 144 -6.10 -9.28 -3.59
N HIS A 145 -6.25 -8.80 -4.82
CA HIS A 145 -7.40 -8.01 -5.24
C HIS A 145 -8.60 -8.88 -5.64
N GLY A 146 -8.40 -10.17 -5.91
CA GLY A 146 -9.48 -11.12 -6.19
C GLY A 146 -10.37 -10.66 -7.34
N HIS A 147 -11.67 -10.48 -7.06
CA HIS A 147 -12.66 -9.96 -8.01
C HIS A 147 -12.91 -8.45 -7.88
N TYR A 148 -12.10 -7.73 -7.11
CA TYR A 148 -12.12 -6.27 -7.04
C TYR A 148 -10.92 -5.66 -7.75
N PRO A 149 -11.03 -4.43 -8.26
CA PRO A 149 -12.26 -3.78 -8.68
C PRO A 149 -13.02 -4.65 -9.71
N LYS A 150 -14.32 -4.37 -9.92
CA LYS A 150 -15.23 -5.27 -10.66
C LYS A 150 -15.01 -5.33 -12.16
#